data_AF-A0A1F6LPI7-F1
#
_entry.id   AF-A0A1F6LPI7-F1
#
_cell.length_a   1.000
_cell.length_b   1.000
_cell.length_c   1.000
_cell.angle_alpha   90.00
_cell.angle_beta   90.00
_cell.angle_gamma   90.00
#
_symmetry.space_group_name_H-M   'P 1'
#
loop_
_entity.id
_entity.type
_entity.pdbx_description
1 polymer ?
#
loop_
_entity_poly.entity_id
_entity_poly.type
_entity_poly.pdbx_seq_one_letter_code
_entity_poly.pdbx_strand_id
1 'polypeptide(L)'
;MSVDVWVVLCFSVFCANLYYHHFVDTHPERPRREMWAWIALMVGWVLPLYALGAGLGMGLRRLAARLSWFILTLTGMPVQLQDATLHLPRNYLDITPVCDGFYTLYFLVTLCLFMAGVFELAAKTRILFVAAAASLALLSNGVRIAILAWVVHARGAGVLESHLHGAIGSVTFVLSLATLTFWAWKSRGQNFT
;
A
#
# COMPACT_ATOMS: atom_id res chain seq x y z
N MET A 1 15.45 9.45 4.59
CA MET A 1 15.59 7.99 4.43
C MET A 1 15.38 7.69 2.96
N SER A 2 16.42 7.22 2.29
CA SER A 2 16.31 6.63 0.96
C SER A 2 15.24 5.56 1.01
N VAL A 3 14.31 5.56 0.06
CA VAL A 3 13.52 4.35 -0.24
C VAL A 3 14.55 3.23 -0.37
N ASP A 4 14.42 2.16 0.42
CA ASP A 4 15.28 1.01 0.22
C ASP A 4 14.78 0.27 -1.03
N VAL A 5 15.21 0.80 -2.18
CA VAL A 5 14.90 0.27 -3.50
C VAL A 5 15.23 -1.20 -3.57
N TRP A 6 16.22 -1.67 -2.79
CA TRP A 6 16.56 -3.07 -2.73
C TRP A 6 15.47 -3.91 -2.09
N VAL A 7 14.90 -3.48 -0.96
CA VAL A 7 13.77 -4.20 -0.33
C VAL A 7 12.59 -4.32 -1.31
N VAL A 8 12.27 -3.22 -1.95
CA VAL A 8 11.21 -3.10 -2.95
C VAL A 8 11.50 -4.04 -4.13
N LEU A 9 12.66 -3.91 -4.76
CA LEU A 9 13.08 -4.74 -5.89
C LEU A 9 13.13 -6.23 -5.53
N CYS A 10 13.72 -6.60 -4.40
CA CYS A 10 13.77 -7.98 -3.92
C CYS A 10 12.37 -8.56 -3.76
N PHE A 11 11.43 -7.78 -3.22
CA PHE A 11 10.04 -8.22 -3.09
C PHE A 11 9.36 -8.41 -4.45
N SER A 12 9.53 -7.47 -5.40
CA SER A 12 9.04 -7.65 -6.78
C SER A 12 9.62 -8.88 -7.47
N VAL A 13 10.93 -9.11 -7.32
CA VAL A 13 11.62 -10.29 -7.89
C VAL A 13 11.12 -11.58 -7.25
N PHE A 14 10.90 -11.60 -5.93
CA PHE A 14 10.31 -12.74 -5.23
C PHE A 14 8.91 -13.07 -5.76
N CYS A 15 8.02 -12.07 -5.87
CA CYS A 15 6.68 -12.25 -6.45
C CYS A 15 6.75 -12.74 -7.90
N ALA A 16 7.66 -12.19 -8.71
CA ALA A 16 7.86 -12.61 -10.09
C ALA A 16 8.37 -14.05 -10.21
N ASN A 17 9.26 -14.48 -9.30
CA ASN A 17 9.74 -15.86 -9.24
C ASN A 17 8.63 -16.84 -8.84
N LEU A 18 7.81 -16.49 -7.85
CA LEU A 18 6.63 -17.30 -7.51
C LEU A 18 5.65 -17.40 -8.68
N TYR A 19 5.40 -16.29 -9.38
CA TYR A 19 4.55 -16.29 -10.57
C TYR A 19 5.14 -17.14 -11.71
N TYR A 20 6.46 -17.10 -11.92
CA TYR A 20 7.14 -17.95 -12.89
C TYR A 20 6.87 -19.44 -12.64
N HIS A 21 7.09 -19.90 -11.41
CA HIS A 21 6.85 -21.30 -11.05
C HIS A 21 5.38 -21.67 -11.24
N HIS A 22 4.47 -20.82 -10.74
CA HIS A 22 3.04 -21.02 -10.94
C HIS A 22 2.66 -21.12 -12.43
N PHE A 23 3.16 -20.22 -13.28
CA PHE A 23 2.83 -20.18 -14.71
C PHE A 23 3.31 -21.43 -15.44
N VAL A 24 4.55 -21.87 -15.19
CA VAL A 24 5.11 -23.07 -15.83
C VAL A 24 4.33 -24.32 -15.45
N ASP A 25 3.90 -24.42 -14.19
CA ASP A 25 3.16 -25.58 -13.69
C ASP A 25 1.69 -25.60 -14.18
N THR A 26 1.07 -24.44 -14.33
CA THR A 26 -0.37 -24.33 -14.65
C THR A 26 -0.69 -24.11 -16.12
N HIS A 27 0.24 -23.54 -16.90
CA HIS A 27 0.01 -23.11 -18.28
C HIS A 27 1.15 -23.53 -19.22
N PRO A 28 1.49 -24.83 -19.32
CA PRO A 28 2.59 -25.29 -20.18
C PRO A 28 2.38 -24.98 -21.67
N GLU A 29 1.14 -24.80 -22.11
CA GLU A 29 0.75 -24.51 -23.49
C GLU A 29 0.81 -23.02 -23.85
N ARG A 30 0.79 -22.10 -22.86
CA ARG A 30 0.78 -20.66 -23.13
C ARG A 30 2.16 -20.17 -23.58
N PRO A 31 2.21 -19.15 -24.45
CA PRO A 31 3.48 -18.67 -24.97
C PRO A 31 4.29 -17.95 -23.87
N ARG A 32 5.57 -18.30 -23.74
CA ARG A 32 6.47 -17.73 -22.71
C ARG A 32 6.59 -16.19 -22.76
N ARG A 33 6.24 -15.55 -23.88
CA ARG A 33 6.22 -14.08 -24.00
C ARG A 33 5.24 -13.43 -23.02
N GLU A 34 4.11 -14.07 -22.74
CA GLU A 34 3.11 -13.55 -21.80
C GLU A 34 3.66 -13.57 -20.38
N MET A 35 4.29 -14.68 -19.98
CA MET A 35 4.97 -14.81 -18.69
C MET A 35 6.05 -13.73 -18.51
N TRP A 36 6.92 -13.54 -19.51
CA TRP A 36 7.97 -12.52 -19.44
C TRP A 36 7.41 -11.10 -19.40
N ALA A 37 6.32 -10.81 -20.11
CA ALA A 37 5.65 -9.51 -20.03
C ALA A 37 5.10 -9.23 -18.63
N TRP A 38 4.52 -10.24 -17.96
CA TRP A 38 4.07 -10.12 -16.56
C TRP A 38 5.21 -9.90 -15.58
N ILE A 39 6.29 -10.68 -15.71
CA ILE A 39 7.50 -10.52 -14.88
C ILE A 39 8.09 -9.11 -15.07
N ALA A 40 8.21 -8.66 -16.32
CA ALA A 40 8.70 -7.33 -16.64
C ALA A 40 7.81 -6.23 -16.05
N LEU A 41 6.48 -6.43 -16.03
CA LEU A 41 5.55 -5.48 -15.39
C LEU A 41 5.77 -5.41 -13.86
N MET A 42 5.86 -6.56 -13.19
CA MET A 42 6.05 -6.63 -11.73
C MET A 42 7.39 -6.03 -11.29
N VAL A 43 8.46 -6.29 -12.03
CA VAL A 43 9.80 -5.76 -11.72
C VAL A 43 9.95 -4.31 -12.19
N GLY A 44 9.48 -4.00 -13.40
CA GLY A 44 9.65 -2.70 -14.04
C GLY A 44 8.85 -1.57 -13.37
N TRP A 45 7.71 -1.86 -12.73
CA TRP A 45 6.92 -0.86 -12.01
C TRP A 45 7.69 -0.19 -10.85
N VAL A 46 8.76 -0.82 -10.35
CA VAL A 46 9.66 -0.23 -9.34
C VAL A 46 10.31 1.07 -9.85
N LEU A 47 10.62 1.15 -11.16
CA LEU A 47 11.39 2.24 -11.75
C LEU A 47 10.62 3.58 -11.79
N PRO A 48 9.38 3.66 -12.31
CA PRO A 48 8.60 4.91 -12.24
C PRO A 48 8.41 5.38 -10.82
N LEU A 49 8.19 4.46 -9.89
CA LEU A 49 7.90 4.80 -8.51
C LEU A 49 9.14 5.38 -7.79
N TYR A 50 10.33 4.83 -8.04
CA TYR A 50 11.57 5.40 -7.54
C TYR A 50 11.83 6.81 -8.10
N ALA A 51 11.66 6.99 -9.42
CA ALA A 51 11.87 8.28 -10.08
C ALA A 51 10.93 9.37 -9.53
N LEU A 52 9.71 8.99 -9.13
CA LEU A 52 8.70 9.91 -8.62
C LEU A 52 8.70 10.04 -7.08
N GLY A 53 9.57 9.32 -6.38
CA GLY A 53 9.47 9.07 -4.94
C GLY A 53 9.39 10.32 -4.05
N ALA A 54 10.23 11.32 -4.30
CA ALA A 54 10.24 12.54 -3.48
C ALA A 54 8.97 13.39 -3.63
N GLY A 55 8.51 13.59 -4.87
CA GLY A 55 7.31 14.38 -5.17
C GLY A 55 6.03 13.66 -4.74
N LEU A 56 5.93 12.36 -5.04
CA LEU A 56 4.80 11.54 -4.62
C LEU A 56 4.72 11.42 -3.10
N GLY A 57 5.84 11.20 -2.42
CA GLY A 57 5.88 11.07 -0.96
C GLY A 57 5.28 12.30 -0.26
N MET A 58 5.61 13.51 -0.72
CA MET A 58 5.03 14.74 -0.15
C MET A 58 3.52 14.84 -0.42
N GLY A 59 3.07 14.49 -1.63
CA GLY A 59 1.65 14.46 -1.97
C GLY A 59 0.87 13.47 -1.12
N LEU A 60 1.38 12.25 -0.97
CA LEU A 60 0.79 11.19 -0.15
C LEU A 60 0.71 11.59 1.33
N ARG A 61 1.75 12.25 1.88
CA ARG A 61 1.75 12.76 3.26
C ARG A 61 0.62 13.76 3.49
N ARG A 62 0.48 14.77 2.62
CA ARG A 62 -0.60 15.77 2.74
C ARG A 62 -1.97 15.12 2.62
N LEU A 63 -2.13 14.16 1.72
CA LEU A 63 -3.41 13.49 1.52
C LEU A 63 -3.77 12.60 2.70
N ALA A 64 -2.80 11.83 3.22
CA ALA A 64 -2.98 11.03 4.43
C ALA A 64 -3.26 11.91 5.66
N ALA A 65 -2.60 13.07 5.78
CA ALA A 65 -2.85 14.05 6.84
C ALA A 65 -4.30 14.56 6.80
N ARG A 66 -4.79 14.92 5.61
CA ARG A 66 -6.18 15.36 5.41
C ARG A 66 -7.20 14.29 5.76
N LEU A 67 -6.97 13.05 5.32
CA LEU A 67 -7.83 11.92 5.65
C LEU A 67 -7.85 11.65 7.16
N SER A 68 -6.68 11.70 7.80
CA SER A 68 -6.56 11.50 9.24
C SER A 68 -7.25 12.61 10.02
N TRP A 69 -7.03 13.87 9.64
CA TRP A 69 -7.70 15.03 10.21
C TRP A 69 -9.22 14.89 10.11
N PHE A 70 -9.74 14.48 8.96
CA PHE A 70 -11.16 14.25 8.74
C PHE A 70 -11.70 13.16 9.68
N ILE A 71 -11.04 12.00 9.77
CA ILE A 71 -11.42 10.90 10.68
C ILE A 71 -11.42 11.38 12.14
N LEU A 72 -10.36 12.08 12.57
CA LEU A 72 -10.23 12.57 13.94
C LEU A 72 -11.33 13.59 14.29
N THR A 73 -11.62 14.51 13.37
CA THR A 73 -12.69 15.50 13.53
C THR A 73 -14.06 14.83 13.64
N LEU A 74 -14.33 13.79 12.85
CA LEU A 74 -15.57 13.00 12.96
C LEU A 74 -15.70 12.30 14.32
N THR A 75 -14.58 11.92 14.94
CA THR A 75 -14.58 11.34 16.29
C THR A 75 -14.65 12.38 17.41
N GLY A 76 -14.84 13.67 17.09
CA GLY A 76 -14.94 14.77 18.06
C GLY A 76 -13.60 15.25 18.62
N MET A 77 -12.48 14.79 18.05
CA MET A 77 -11.15 15.20 18.52
C MET A 77 -10.83 16.61 18.03
N PRO A 78 -10.50 17.57 18.91
CA PRO A 78 -10.07 18.90 18.49
C PRO A 78 -8.64 18.82 17.95
N VAL A 79 -8.53 18.75 16.62
CA VAL A 79 -7.27 18.65 15.87
C VAL A 79 -7.19 19.75 14.81
N GLN A 80 -6.02 20.36 14.69
CA GLN A 80 -5.71 21.31 13.61
C GLN A 80 -4.73 20.67 12.64
N LEU A 81 -4.95 20.86 11.34
CA LEU A 81 -4.06 20.39 10.29
C LEU A 81 -3.25 21.57 9.74
N GLN A 82 -1.93 21.46 9.81
CA GLN A 82 -1.00 22.40 9.19
C GLN A 82 -0.05 21.59 8.28
N ASP A 83 -0.21 21.75 6.97
CA ASP A 83 0.50 20.96 5.95
C ASP A 83 0.35 19.43 6.10
N ALA A 84 1.34 18.78 6.71
CA ALA A 84 1.37 17.34 7.00
C ALA A 84 1.56 17.06 8.51
N THR A 85 1.26 18.07 9.34
CA THR A 85 1.37 18.04 10.79
C THR A 85 -0.02 18.15 11.41
N LEU A 86 -0.33 17.25 12.34
CA LEU A 86 -1.57 17.27 13.12
C LEU A 86 -1.28 17.84 14.50
N HIS A 87 -1.83 19.00 14.81
CA HIS A 87 -1.76 19.61 16.14
C HIS A 87 -2.91 19.09 16.99
N LEU A 88 -2.56 18.30 18.01
CA LEU A 88 -3.46 17.73 19.00
C LEU A 88 -3.46 18.64 20.24
N PRO A 89 -4.40 18.48 21.19
CA PRO A 89 -4.53 19.40 22.33
C PRO A 89 -3.30 19.52 23.24
N ARG A 90 -2.47 18.48 23.30
CA ARG A 90 -1.29 18.42 24.18
C ARG A 90 0.00 18.04 23.45
N ASN A 91 -0.09 17.70 22.16
CA ASN A 91 0.98 17.10 21.37
C ASN A 91 0.83 17.52 19.91
N TYR A 92 1.85 17.27 19.09
CA TYR A 92 1.73 17.34 17.64
C TYR A 92 2.25 16.04 17.02
N LEU A 93 1.76 15.72 15.83
CA LEU A 93 2.17 14.54 15.08
C LEU A 93 2.61 14.98 13.68
N ASP A 94 3.93 14.98 13.48
CA ASP A 94 4.52 15.15 12.15
C ASP A 94 4.47 13.83 11.40
N ILE A 95 3.81 13.80 10.25
CA ILE A 95 3.83 12.63 9.38
C ILE A 95 5.19 12.62 8.70
N THR A 96 6.15 11.84 9.22
CA THR A 96 7.51 11.71 8.69
C THR A 96 7.54 10.90 7.38
N PRO A 97 8.66 10.85 6.63
CA PRO A 97 8.78 9.98 5.45
C PRO A 97 8.55 8.50 5.75
N VAL A 98 8.67 8.07 7.01
CA VAL A 98 8.40 6.68 7.41
C VAL A 98 6.89 6.37 7.42
N CYS A 99 6.05 7.41 7.45
CA CYS A 99 4.59 7.33 7.53
C CYS A 99 3.88 7.82 6.27
N ASP A 100 4.63 8.10 5.20
CA ASP A 100 4.06 8.66 3.96
C ASP A 100 3.16 7.67 3.19
N GLY A 101 3.19 6.39 3.56
CA GLY A 101 2.39 5.34 2.92
C GLY A 101 2.97 4.85 1.59
N PHE A 102 4.17 5.31 1.21
CA PHE A 102 4.82 4.93 -0.04
C PHE A 102 5.11 3.42 -0.10
N TYR A 103 5.63 2.84 0.98
CA TYR A 103 5.85 1.40 1.07
C TYR A 103 4.55 0.59 1.02
N THR A 104 3.52 1.03 1.75
CA THR A 104 2.20 0.38 1.73
C THR A 104 1.62 0.38 0.32
N LEU A 105 1.68 1.51 -0.38
CA LEU A 105 1.25 1.64 -1.77
C LEU A 105 2.02 0.67 -2.67
N TYR A 106 3.34 0.67 -2.56
CA TYR A 106 4.19 -0.20 -3.36
C TYR A 106 3.87 -1.69 -3.13
N PHE A 107 3.89 -2.15 -1.88
CA PHE A 107 3.66 -3.55 -1.56
C PHE A 107 2.27 -4.01 -1.97
N LEU A 108 1.23 -3.19 -1.77
CA LEU A 108 -0.12 -3.55 -2.18
C LEU A 108 -0.27 -3.59 -3.71
N VAL A 109 0.36 -2.68 -4.45
CA VAL A 109 0.32 -2.70 -5.93
C VAL A 109 1.10 -3.90 -6.47
N THR A 110 2.28 -4.21 -5.94
CA THR A 110 3.06 -5.40 -6.35
C THR A 110 2.30 -6.69 -6.05
N LEU A 111 1.71 -6.81 -4.86
CA LEU A 111 0.86 -7.96 -4.51
C LEU A 111 -0.40 -8.03 -5.39
N CYS A 112 -0.98 -6.89 -5.74
CA CYS A 112 -2.10 -6.80 -6.67
C CYS A 112 -1.72 -7.33 -8.06
N LEU A 113 -0.56 -6.94 -8.61
CA LEU A 113 -0.07 -7.46 -9.89
C LEU A 113 0.20 -8.97 -9.82
N PHE A 114 0.83 -9.44 -8.74
CA PHE A 114 1.06 -10.86 -8.48
C PHE A 114 -0.25 -11.66 -8.45
N MET A 115 -1.21 -11.25 -7.62
CA MET A 115 -2.52 -11.89 -7.52
C MET A 115 -3.30 -11.80 -8.84
N ALA A 116 -3.22 -10.69 -9.58
CA ALA A 116 -3.88 -10.55 -10.87
C ALA A 116 -3.38 -11.56 -11.91
N GLY A 117 -2.09 -11.90 -11.87
CA GLY A 117 -1.49 -12.96 -12.66
C GLY A 117 -1.93 -14.35 -12.21
N VAL A 118 -1.77 -14.66 -10.92
CA VAL A 118 -2.08 -15.99 -10.34
C VAL A 118 -3.56 -16.35 -10.42
N PHE A 119 -4.46 -15.39 -10.17
CA PHE A 119 -5.92 -15.61 -10.24
C PHE A 119 -6.50 -15.37 -11.65
N GLU A 120 -5.65 -15.11 -12.64
CA GLU A 120 -6.03 -14.91 -14.04
C GLU A 120 -7.13 -13.88 -14.27
N LEU A 121 -7.09 -12.78 -13.52
CA LEU A 121 -8.16 -11.78 -13.53
C LEU A 121 -8.33 -11.17 -14.94
N ALA A 122 -9.57 -10.87 -15.35
CA ALA A 122 -9.84 -10.21 -16.62
C ALA A 122 -9.19 -8.80 -16.68
N ALA A 123 -8.77 -8.34 -17.86
CA ALA A 123 -8.02 -7.08 -18.01
C ALA A 123 -8.71 -5.86 -17.36
N LYS A 124 -10.05 -5.75 -17.48
CA LYS A 124 -10.83 -4.70 -16.81
C LYS A 124 -10.73 -4.80 -15.29
N THR A 125 -10.87 -6.00 -14.74
CA THR A 125 -10.73 -6.27 -13.32
C THR A 125 -9.32 -5.95 -12.83
N ARG A 126 -8.27 -6.23 -13.62
CA ARG A 126 -6.88 -5.88 -13.26
C ARG A 126 -6.68 -4.38 -13.05
N ILE A 127 -7.23 -3.55 -13.95
CA ILE A 127 -7.13 -2.08 -13.84
C ILE A 127 -7.85 -1.60 -12.58
N LEU A 128 -9.08 -2.08 -12.36
CA LEU A 128 -9.83 -1.77 -11.14
C LEU A 128 -9.10 -2.25 -9.87
N PHE A 129 -8.44 -3.41 -9.95
CA PHE A 129 -7.71 -4.01 -8.84
C PHE A 129 -6.51 -3.15 -8.44
N VAL A 130 -5.72 -2.67 -9.42
CA VAL A 130 -4.60 -1.75 -9.17
C VAL A 130 -5.09 -0.41 -8.62
N ALA A 131 -6.16 0.14 -9.19
CA ALA A 131 -6.75 1.39 -8.69
C ALA A 131 -7.21 1.26 -7.23
N ALA A 132 -7.90 0.16 -6.90
CA ALA A 132 -8.32 -0.10 -5.53
C ALA A 132 -7.15 -0.34 -4.58
N ALA A 133 -6.09 -1.02 -5.02
CA ALA A 133 -4.88 -1.19 -4.20
C ALA A 133 -4.26 0.16 -3.84
N ALA A 134 -4.20 1.09 -4.79
CA ALA A 134 -3.74 2.45 -4.54
C ALA A 134 -4.65 3.23 -3.59
N SER A 135 -5.97 3.16 -3.80
CA SER A 135 -6.94 3.80 -2.91
C SER A 135 -6.91 3.22 -1.49
N LEU A 136 -6.83 1.90 -1.35
CA LEU A 136 -6.73 1.21 -0.05
C LEU A 136 -5.43 1.55 0.65
N ALA A 137 -4.30 1.64 -0.06
CA ALA A 137 -3.03 2.07 0.53
C ALA A 137 -3.15 3.46 1.17
N LEU A 138 -3.80 4.39 0.47
CA LEU A 138 -4.01 5.73 0.97
C LEU A 138 -5.00 5.78 2.16
N LEU A 139 -6.15 5.12 2.03
CA LEU A 139 -7.18 5.09 3.07
C LEU A 139 -6.67 4.41 4.34
N SER A 140 -6.01 3.26 4.20
CA SER A 140 -5.42 2.53 5.34
C SER A 140 -4.32 3.34 6.02
N ASN A 141 -3.51 4.09 5.27
CA ASN A 141 -2.52 4.99 5.85
C ASN A 141 -3.17 6.16 6.62
N GLY A 142 -4.25 6.74 6.08
CA GLY A 142 -5.03 7.76 6.81
C GLY A 142 -5.64 7.22 8.11
N VAL A 143 -6.21 6.01 8.07
CA VAL A 143 -6.73 5.32 9.27
C VAL A 143 -5.61 5.03 10.27
N ARG A 144 -4.47 4.53 9.80
CA ARG A 144 -3.28 4.27 10.63
C ARG A 144 -2.84 5.53 11.39
N ILE A 145 -2.70 6.65 10.69
CA ILE A 145 -2.27 7.92 11.28
C ILE A 145 -3.34 8.45 12.25
N ALA A 146 -4.62 8.32 11.94
CA ALA A 146 -5.69 8.68 12.87
C ALA A 146 -5.64 7.84 14.17
N ILE A 147 -5.46 6.52 14.06
CA ILE A 147 -5.29 5.64 15.22
C ILE A 147 -4.06 6.07 16.03
N LEU A 148 -2.93 6.33 15.36
CA LEU A 148 -1.72 6.81 16.03
C LEU A 148 -1.94 8.14 16.76
N ALA A 149 -2.64 9.10 16.14
CA ALA A 149 -2.96 10.38 16.77
C ALA A 149 -3.80 10.21 18.05
N TRP A 150 -4.79 9.30 18.03
CA TRP A 150 -5.55 8.94 19.22
C TRP A 150 -4.67 8.35 20.32
N VAL A 151 -3.78 7.41 19.97
CA VAL A 151 -2.89 6.78 20.94
C VAL A 151 -1.88 7.80 21.49
N VAL A 152 -1.32 8.67 20.66
CA VAL A 152 -0.41 9.76 21.06
C VAL A 152 -1.12 10.76 21.97
N HIS A 153 -2.39 11.07 21.72
CA HIS A 153 -3.16 11.92 22.61
C HIS A 153 -3.37 11.28 23.98
N ALA A 154 -3.62 9.98 24.03
CA ALA A 154 -3.86 9.25 25.28
C ALA A 154 -2.57 8.93 26.07
N ARG A 155 -1.46 8.64 25.39
CA ARG A 155 -0.24 8.08 26.00
C ARG A 155 1.04 8.92 25.77
N GLY A 156 0.94 10.02 25.04
CA GLY A 156 2.07 10.89 24.68
C GLY A 156 2.82 10.45 23.43
N ALA A 157 3.73 11.31 22.96
CA ALA A 157 4.47 11.13 21.71
C ALA A 157 5.47 9.95 21.72
N GLY A 158 5.90 9.48 22.91
CA GLY A 158 6.84 8.36 23.04
C GLY A 158 6.35 7.05 22.40
N VAL A 159 5.06 6.92 22.11
CA VAL A 159 4.51 5.77 21.37
C VAL A 159 5.05 5.68 19.94
N LEU A 160 5.43 6.80 19.33
CA LEU A 160 5.96 6.83 17.96
C LEU A 160 7.28 6.08 17.82
N GLU A 161 8.08 6.04 18.89
CA GLU A 161 9.35 5.30 18.97
C GLU A 161 9.17 3.87 19.49
N SER A 162 7.94 3.49 19.84
CA SER A 162 7.64 2.17 20.39
C SER A 162 7.22 1.16 19.32
N HIS A 163 7.24 -0.12 19.66
CA HIS A 163 6.73 -1.20 18.81
C HIS A 163 5.27 -1.03 18.37
N LEU A 164 4.47 -0.25 19.11
CA LEU A 164 3.08 0.04 18.74
C LEU A 164 2.98 0.78 17.41
N HIS A 165 3.96 1.63 17.09
CA HIS A 165 3.97 2.35 15.81
C HIS A 165 4.03 1.39 14.61
N GLY A 166 4.92 0.40 14.69
CA GLY A 166 5.04 -0.67 13.70
C GLY A 166 3.81 -1.58 13.70
N ALA A 167 3.32 -1.99 14.87
CA ALA A 167 2.19 -2.91 14.99
C ALA A 167 0.90 -2.35 14.36
N ILE A 168 0.57 -1.08 14.60
CA ILE A 168 -0.60 -0.42 13.97
C ILE A 168 -0.41 -0.38 12.45
N GLY A 169 0.81 -0.11 11.97
CA GLY A 169 1.15 -0.19 10.55
C GLY A 169 0.88 -1.58 9.97
N SER A 170 1.41 -2.63 10.60
CA SER A 170 1.22 -4.01 10.16
C SER A 170 -0.25 -4.43 10.13
N VAL A 171 -1.04 -4.08 11.14
CA VAL A 171 -2.48 -4.41 11.18
C VAL A 171 -3.23 -3.75 10.02
N THR A 172 -3.03 -2.45 9.80
CA THR A 172 -3.70 -1.74 8.69
C THR A 172 -3.29 -2.27 7.31
N PHE A 173 -2.02 -2.68 7.16
CA PHE A 173 -1.54 -3.34 5.95
C PHE A 173 -2.20 -4.71 5.73
N VAL A 174 -2.23 -5.57 6.75
CA VAL A 174 -2.82 -6.92 6.66
C VAL A 174 -4.30 -6.85 6.33
N LEU A 175 -5.05 -5.90 6.91
CA LEU A 175 -6.47 -5.69 6.57
C LEU A 175 -6.67 -5.28 5.11
N SER A 176 -5.80 -4.40 4.60
CA SER A 176 -5.84 -3.98 3.19
C SER A 176 -5.51 -5.15 2.25
N LEU A 177 -4.49 -5.93 2.60
CA LEU A 177 -4.10 -7.12 1.85
C LEU A 177 -5.23 -8.16 1.85
N ALA A 178 -5.80 -8.47 3.00
CA ALA A 178 -6.91 -9.42 3.13
C ALA A 178 -8.11 -9.02 2.27
N THR A 179 -8.42 -7.71 2.22
CA THR A 179 -9.49 -7.17 1.38
C THR A 179 -9.21 -7.41 -0.11
N LEU A 180 -8.00 -7.11 -0.58
CA LEU A 180 -7.60 -7.35 -1.97
C LEU A 180 -7.57 -8.84 -2.31
N THR A 181 -7.03 -9.68 -1.44
CA THR A 181 -6.97 -11.14 -1.64
C THR A 181 -8.38 -11.74 -1.71
N PHE A 182 -9.29 -11.31 -0.83
CA PHE A 182 -10.68 -11.74 -0.87
C PHE A 182 -11.35 -11.34 -2.19
N TRP A 183 -11.12 -10.12 -2.67
CA TRP A 183 -11.66 -9.68 -3.95
C TRP A 183 -11.07 -10.47 -5.13
N ALA A 184 -9.75 -10.66 -5.20
CA ALA A 184 -9.11 -11.47 -6.24
C ALA A 184 -9.65 -12.91 -6.26
N TRP A 185 -9.80 -13.53 -5.10
CA TRP A 185 -10.36 -14.86 -4.98
C TRP A 185 -11.81 -14.94 -5.51
N LYS A 186 -12.64 -13.94 -5.22
CA LYS A 186 -14.02 -13.87 -5.74
C LYS A 186 -14.06 -13.61 -7.26
N SER A 187 -13.09 -12.87 -7.79
CA SER A 187 -13.01 -12.52 -9.21
C SER A 187 -12.26 -13.54 -10.07
N ARG A 188 -11.78 -14.65 -9.49
CA ARG A 188 -11.14 -15.74 -10.23
C ARG A 188 -12.10 -16.33 -11.28
N GLY A 189 -11.61 -16.57 -12.49
CA GLY A 189 -12.39 -17.22 -13.55
C GLY A 189 -13.45 -16.36 -14.24
N GLN A 190 -13.44 -15.03 -14.08
CA GLN A 190 -14.36 -14.12 -14.80
C GLN A 190 -14.00 -13.91 -16.30
N ASN A 191 -13.32 -14.86 -16.94
CA ASN A 191 -13.03 -14.82 -18.37
C ASN A 191 -14.13 -15.59 -19.11
N PHE A 192 -15.18 -14.90 -19.59
CA PHE A 192 -15.94 -15.21 -20.83
C PHE A 192 -17.04 -14.14 -21.03
N THR A 193 -16.67 -12.97 -21.55
CA THR A 193 -17.45 -12.15 -22.52
C THR A 193 -16.53 -11.10 -23.12
#